data_AF-E2A150-F1
#
_entry.id   AF-E2A150-F1
#
_cell.length_a   1.000
_cell.length_b   1.000
_cell.length_c   1.000
_cell.angle_alpha   90.00
_cell.angle_beta   90.00
_cell.angle_gamma   90.00
#
_symmetry.space_group_name_H-M   'P 1'
#
loop_
_entity.id
_entity.type
_entity.pdbx_description
1 polymer ?
#
loop_
_entity_poly.entity_id
_entity_poly.type
_entity_poly.pdbx_seq_one_letter_code
_entity_poly.pdbx_strand_id
1 'polypeptide(L)'
;MLLLETGYFHIQATKPDTIGVGLTDSPAGLAAYLIEKFSTGTNPSYKSMEDGGFLEKYTYDELIDNLMIYWASNSITTAVRIYAEMFTKENVALGDLINATLVKVPTACAQFPYEVMEHSPRVLRTRFVNLLRATKMPRGGHFAAFEEPELLANDIWASIDEMETWNKTHNKYL
;
A
#
# COMPACT_ATOMS: atom_id res chain seq x y z
N MET A 1 12.51 -6.47 11.94
CA MET A 1 11.41 -5.98 11.09
C MET A 1 11.82 -5.99 9.62
N LEU A 2 12.83 -5.19 9.21
CA LEU A 2 13.25 -5.11 7.80
C LEU A 2 13.53 -6.50 7.17
N LEU A 3 14.42 -7.30 7.75
CA LEU A 3 14.77 -8.62 7.20
C LEU A 3 13.57 -9.60 7.11
N LEU A 4 12.62 -9.51 8.05
CA LEU A 4 11.48 -10.42 8.11
C LEU A 4 10.41 -10.05 7.07
N GLU A 5 10.17 -8.74 6.91
CA GLU A 5 9.02 -8.27 6.12
C GLU A 5 9.39 -7.82 4.69
N THR A 6 10.69 -7.65 4.36
CA THR A 6 11.13 -7.21 3.02
C THR A 6 11.71 -8.33 2.15
N GLY A 7 11.58 -9.60 2.54
CA GLY A 7 12.06 -10.73 1.74
C GLY A 7 11.36 -10.82 0.39
N TYR A 8 10.02 -10.67 0.38
CA TYR A 8 9.21 -10.64 -0.84
C TYR A 8 9.68 -9.52 -1.79
N PHE A 9 9.90 -8.31 -1.24
CA PHE A 9 10.35 -7.15 -1.98
C PHE A 9 11.71 -7.38 -2.63
N HIS A 10 12.67 -7.98 -1.91
CA HIS A 10 14.01 -8.22 -2.42
C HIS A 10 14.02 -9.24 -3.58
N ILE A 11 13.31 -10.36 -3.45
CA ILE A 11 13.26 -11.35 -4.54
C ILE A 11 12.50 -10.83 -5.76
N GLN A 12 11.41 -10.08 -5.56
CA GLN A 12 10.65 -9.47 -6.65
C GLN A 12 11.46 -8.37 -7.37
N ALA A 13 12.26 -7.60 -6.64
CA ALA A 13 13.13 -6.56 -7.21
C ALA A 13 14.30 -7.12 -8.03
N THR A 14 14.62 -8.40 -7.91
CA THR A 14 15.86 -8.96 -8.51
C THR A 14 15.62 -10.15 -9.44
N LYS A 15 14.65 -11.01 -9.13
CA LYS A 15 14.34 -12.25 -9.86
C LYS A 15 12.82 -12.47 -9.99
N PRO A 16 12.04 -11.47 -10.47
CA PRO A 16 10.58 -11.57 -10.56
C PRO A 16 10.11 -12.74 -11.41
N ASP A 17 10.77 -12.97 -12.55
CA ASP A 17 10.45 -14.08 -13.46
C ASP A 17 10.75 -15.46 -12.86
N THR A 18 11.71 -15.57 -11.93
CA THR A 18 12.03 -16.85 -11.27
C THR A 18 10.97 -17.21 -10.23
N ILE A 19 10.62 -16.27 -9.33
CA ILE A 19 9.58 -16.52 -8.34
C ILE A 19 8.21 -16.66 -9.00
N GLY A 20 7.97 -15.90 -10.09
CA GLY A 20 6.74 -15.92 -10.86
C GLY A 20 6.40 -17.29 -11.45
N VAL A 21 7.38 -18.10 -11.87
CA VAL A 21 7.14 -19.46 -12.37
C VAL A 21 6.41 -20.32 -11.32
N GLY A 22 6.92 -20.35 -10.08
CA GLY A 22 6.31 -21.15 -9.02
C GLY A 22 4.92 -20.66 -8.61
N LEU A 23 4.73 -19.34 -8.55
CA LEU A 23 3.45 -18.73 -8.19
C LEU A 23 2.40 -18.85 -9.32
N THR A 24 2.84 -18.99 -10.57
CA THR A 24 1.96 -19.20 -11.73
C THR A 24 1.45 -20.64 -11.79
N ASP A 25 2.30 -21.61 -11.44
CA ASP A 25 1.99 -23.04 -11.60
C ASP A 25 1.24 -23.64 -10.38
N SER A 26 1.44 -23.05 -9.19
CA SER A 26 0.87 -23.59 -7.94
C SER A 26 -0.18 -22.65 -7.33
N PRO A 27 -1.48 -23.02 -7.33
CA PRO A 27 -2.51 -22.19 -6.70
C PRO A 27 -2.33 -22.11 -5.17
N ALA A 28 -1.83 -23.17 -4.54
CA ALA A 28 -1.48 -23.16 -3.12
C ALA A 28 -0.27 -22.25 -2.84
N GLY A 29 0.72 -22.24 -3.73
CA GLY A 29 1.88 -21.35 -3.65
C GLY A 29 1.48 -19.88 -3.80
N LEU A 30 0.62 -19.57 -4.77
CA LEU A 30 0.09 -18.22 -4.97
C LEU A 30 -0.73 -17.76 -3.75
N ALA A 31 -1.63 -18.60 -3.26
CA ALA A 31 -2.47 -18.30 -2.10
C ALA A 31 -1.63 -18.02 -0.86
N ALA A 32 -0.68 -18.89 -0.53
CA ALA A 32 0.20 -18.69 0.63
C ALA A 32 1.01 -17.40 0.52
N TYR A 33 1.51 -17.08 -0.68
CA TYR A 33 2.36 -15.91 -0.92
C TYR A 33 1.60 -14.58 -0.84
N LEU A 34 0.34 -14.54 -1.31
CA LEU A 34 -0.49 -13.33 -1.28
C LEU A 34 -1.23 -13.17 0.06
N ILE A 35 -1.84 -14.23 0.59
CA ILE A 35 -2.67 -14.16 1.81
C ILE A 35 -1.83 -13.84 3.05
N GLU A 36 -0.57 -14.25 3.10
CA GLU A 36 0.33 -13.83 4.19
C GLU A 36 0.43 -12.29 4.31
N LYS A 37 0.33 -11.56 3.19
CA LYS A 37 0.34 -10.08 3.23
C LYS A 37 -0.91 -9.50 3.86
N PHE A 38 -2.07 -10.12 3.65
CA PHE A 38 -3.31 -9.74 4.34
C PHE A 38 -3.28 -10.03 5.84
N SER A 39 -2.45 -10.97 6.30
CA SER A 39 -2.19 -11.16 7.73
C SER A 39 -1.34 -10.02 8.31
N THR A 40 -0.07 -9.96 7.91
CA THR A 40 0.91 -9.05 8.54
C THR A 40 0.59 -7.58 8.23
N GLY A 41 0.06 -7.29 7.03
CA GLY A 41 -0.30 -5.94 6.60
C GLY A 41 -1.52 -5.37 7.31
N THR A 42 -2.45 -6.22 7.78
CA THR A 42 -3.61 -5.77 8.56
C THR A 42 -3.27 -5.56 10.02
N ASN A 43 -2.54 -6.50 10.63
CA ASN A 43 -2.02 -6.31 11.98
C ASN A 43 -0.72 -7.13 12.16
N PRO A 44 0.42 -6.50 12.48
CA PRO A 44 1.69 -7.20 12.67
C PRO A 44 1.70 -8.27 13.76
N SER A 45 0.71 -8.27 14.66
CA SER A 45 0.56 -9.31 15.69
C SER A 45 -0.04 -10.62 15.16
N TYR A 46 -0.75 -10.59 14.03
CA TYR A 46 -1.43 -11.77 13.47
C TYR A 46 -0.49 -12.88 13.03
N LYS A 47 0.76 -12.55 12.68
CA LYS A 47 1.80 -13.55 12.39
C LYS A 47 2.11 -14.51 13.55
N SER A 48 1.70 -14.17 14.78
CA SER A 48 1.86 -15.02 15.96
C SER A 48 0.63 -15.88 16.24
N MET A 49 -0.45 -15.72 15.48
CA MET A 49 -1.63 -16.57 15.55
C MET A 49 -1.40 -17.85 14.73
N GLU A 50 -1.95 -18.97 15.20
CA GLU A 50 -1.78 -20.28 14.56
C GLU A 50 -2.35 -20.31 13.13
N ASP A 51 -3.46 -19.60 12.91
CA ASP A 51 -4.13 -19.47 11.62
C ASP A 51 -3.70 -18.21 10.86
N GLY A 52 -2.77 -17.42 11.39
CA GLY A 52 -2.34 -16.16 10.80
C GLY A 52 -3.36 -15.02 10.84
N GLY A 53 -4.51 -15.16 11.54
CA GLY A 53 -5.45 -14.05 11.80
C GLY A 53 -6.04 -13.34 10.57
N PHE A 54 -5.87 -13.86 9.36
CA PHE A 54 -6.35 -13.20 8.14
C PHE A 54 -7.89 -13.23 8.04
N LEU A 55 -8.58 -14.07 8.80
CA LEU A 55 -10.05 -14.08 8.87
C LEU A 55 -10.63 -13.10 9.90
N GLU A 56 -9.80 -12.37 10.64
CA GLU A 56 -10.26 -11.34 11.58
C GLU A 56 -10.89 -10.14 10.85
N LYS A 57 -10.46 -9.90 9.60
CA LYS A 57 -10.92 -8.77 8.76
C LYS A 57 -11.56 -9.17 7.44
N TYR A 58 -11.32 -10.38 6.97
CA TYR A 58 -11.75 -10.81 5.64
C TYR A 58 -12.46 -12.16 5.72
N THR A 59 -13.37 -12.37 4.78
CA THR A 59 -13.92 -13.70 4.48
C THR A 59 -13.02 -14.45 3.51
N TYR A 60 -13.22 -15.77 3.40
CA TYR A 60 -12.53 -16.55 2.37
C TYR A 60 -12.87 -16.07 0.96
N ASP A 61 -14.13 -15.75 0.69
CA ASP A 61 -14.57 -15.30 -0.63
C ASP A 61 -13.86 -14.00 -1.02
N GLU A 62 -13.75 -13.03 -0.10
CA GLU A 62 -13.03 -11.77 -0.31
C GLU A 62 -11.54 -11.98 -0.64
N LEU A 63 -10.86 -12.87 0.09
CA LEU A 63 -9.45 -13.19 -0.17
C LEU A 63 -9.27 -13.96 -1.48
N ILE A 64 -10.17 -14.90 -1.77
CA ILE A 64 -10.16 -15.71 -2.99
C ILE A 64 -10.50 -14.84 -4.20
N ASP A 65 -11.40 -13.85 -4.08
CA ASP A 65 -11.71 -12.91 -5.16
C ASP A 65 -10.46 -12.14 -5.58
N ASN A 66 -9.68 -11.62 -4.62
CA ASN A 66 -8.40 -10.99 -4.92
C ASN A 66 -7.41 -11.98 -5.55
N LEU A 67 -7.29 -13.18 -4.99
CA LEU A 67 -6.43 -14.25 -5.52
C LEU A 67 -6.78 -14.60 -6.96
N MET A 68 -8.07 -14.67 -7.30
CA MET A 68 -8.57 -15.03 -8.62
C MET A 68 -8.27 -13.98 -9.67
N ILE A 69 -8.15 -12.70 -9.30
CA ILE A 69 -7.64 -11.65 -10.20
C ILE A 69 -6.25 -12.04 -10.69
N TYR A 70 -5.35 -12.52 -9.81
CA TYR A 70 -4.00 -12.95 -10.19
C TYR A 70 -3.99 -14.29 -10.94
N TRP A 71 -4.72 -15.28 -10.42
CA TRP A 71 -4.73 -16.64 -10.94
C TRP A 71 -5.37 -16.71 -12.33
N ALA A 72 -6.60 -16.20 -12.50
CA ALA A 72 -7.34 -16.32 -13.76
C ALA A 72 -6.70 -15.52 -14.90
N SER A 73 -6.05 -14.39 -14.59
CA SER A 73 -5.34 -13.58 -15.59
C SER A 73 -3.90 -14.02 -15.83
N ASN A 74 -3.39 -14.99 -15.06
CA ASN A 74 -1.99 -15.42 -15.07
C ASN A 74 -1.01 -14.23 -14.96
N SER A 75 -1.30 -13.29 -14.06
CA SER A 75 -0.62 -12.00 -14.02
C SER A 75 0.39 -11.83 -12.89
N ILE A 76 0.57 -12.84 -12.02
CA ILE A 76 1.47 -12.72 -10.86
C ILE A 76 2.90 -12.34 -11.27
N THR A 77 3.45 -12.98 -12.30
CA THR A 77 4.80 -12.70 -12.81
C THR A 77 4.91 -11.25 -13.31
N THR A 78 3.92 -10.80 -14.09
CA THR A 78 3.91 -9.42 -14.60
C THR A 78 3.68 -8.39 -13.50
N ALA A 79 2.86 -8.70 -12.50
CA ALA A 79 2.57 -7.82 -11.38
C ALA A 79 3.81 -7.55 -10.53
N VAL A 80 4.66 -8.57 -10.31
CA VAL A 80 5.88 -8.40 -9.50
C VAL A 80 7.07 -7.82 -10.27
N ARG A 81 7.03 -7.75 -11.61
CA ARG A 81 8.10 -7.10 -12.40
C ARG A 81 8.25 -5.61 -12.08
N ILE A 82 7.18 -4.95 -11.63
CA ILE A 82 7.25 -3.53 -11.23
C ILE A 82 8.33 -3.29 -10.16
N TYR A 83 8.56 -4.25 -9.27
CA TYR A 83 9.61 -4.14 -8.26
C TYR A 83 11.00 -4.12 -8.92
N ALA A 84 11.26 -4.99 -9.90
CA ALA A 84 12.54 -4.96 -10.61
C ALA A 84 12.72 -3.67 -11.43
N GLU A 85 11.64 -3.18 -12.04
CA GLU A 85 11.65 -1.91 -12.77
C GLU A 85 11.98 -0.74 -11.85
N MET A 86 11.50 -0.72 -10.61
CA MET A 86 11.84 0.33 -9.63
C MET A 86 13.35 0.42 -9.33
N PHE A 87 14.10 -0.67 -9.52
CA PHE A 87 15.54 -0.76 -9.20
C PHE A 87 16.45 -0.76 -10.44
N THR A 88 15.95 -0.40 -11.62
CA THR A 88 16.85 -0.03 -12.73
C THR A 88 17.63 1.23 -12.39
N LYS A 89 18.80 1.42 -13.01
CA LYS A 89 19.64 2.61 -12.72
C LYS A 89 18.89 3.90 -13.03
N GLU A 90 18.14 3.90 -14.12
CA GLU A 90 17.35 5.02 -14.61
C GLU A 90 16.22 5.35 -13.63
N ASN A 91 15.47 4.34 -13.15
CA ASN A 91 14.36 4.56 -12.23
C ASN A 91 14.82 4.88 -10.80
N VAL A 92 15.96 4.38 -10.35
CA VAL A 92 16.56 4.80 -9.07
C VAL A 92 16.93 6.29 -9.12
N ALA A 93 17.62 6.72 -10.18
CA ALA A 93 17.99 8.12 -10.35
C ALA A 93 16.75 9.04 -10.46
N LEU A 94 15.73 8.60 -11.19
CA LEU A 94 14.45 9.31 -11.27
C LEU A 94 13.74 9.33 -9.91
N GLY A 95 13.76 8.22 -9.17
CA GLY A 95 13.18 8.10 -7.83
C GLY A 95 13.81 9.08 -6.84
N ASP A 96 15.13 9.23 -6.85
CA ASP A 96 15.85 10.20 -6.03
C ASP A 96 15.43 11.64 -6.37
N LEU A 97 15.30 11.96 -7.66
CA LEU A 97 14.82 13.27 -8.10
C LEU A 97 13.37 13.53 -7.67
N ILE A 98 12.48 12.54 -7.82
CA ILE A 98 11.07 12.63 -7.40
C ILE A 98 10.97 12.81 -5.88
N ASN A 99 11.79 12.10 -5.11
CA ASN A 99 11.79 12.19 -3.65
C ASN A 99 12.36 13.53 -3.14
N ALA A 100 13.28 14.14 -3.88
CA ALA A 100 13.79 15.49 -3.59
C ALA A 100 12.82 16.61 -4.01
N THR A 101 11.83 16.32 -4.86
CA THR A 101 10.89 17.31 -5.39
C THR A 101 9.72 17.55 -4.43
N LEU A 102 9.46 18.82 -4.13
CA LEU A 102 8.34 19.23 -3.28
C LEU A 102 6.99 19.06 -4.00
N VAL A 103 6.02 18.50 -3.28
CA VAL A 103 4.62 18.38 -3.73
C VAL A 103 3.85 19.62 -3.27
N LYS A 104 3.47 20.45 -4.24
CA LYS A 104 2.81 21.75 -4.01
C LYS A 104 1.28 21.70 -4.13
N VAL A 105 0.71 20.58 -4.58
CA VAL A 105 -0.74 20.43 -4.64
C VAL A 105 -1.31 20.20 -3.23
N PRO A 106 -2.55 20.61 -2.95
CA PRO A 106 -3.26 20.25 -1.71
C PRO A 106 -3.18 18.76 -1.46
N THR A 107 -2.74 18.38 -0.27
CA THR A 107 -2.54 16.98 0.10
C THR A 107 -3.24 16.68 1.42
N ALA A 108 -3.84 15.49 1.52
CA ALA A 108 -4.33 14.92 2.76
C ALA A 108 -3.73 13.52 2.95
N CYS A 109 -3.66 13.05 4.20
CA CYS A 109 -3.11 11.74 4.53
C CYS A 109 -3.96 11.06 5.62
N ALA A 110 -4.51 9.89 5.30
CA ALA A 110 -5.11 8.99 6.29
C ALA A 110 -4.03 8.07 6.86
N GLN A 111 -3.84 8.09 8.17
CA GLN A 111 -2.81 7.34 8.89
C GLN A 111 -3.46 6.20 9.68
N PHE A 112 -3.37 4.98 9.14
CA PHE A 112 -3.87 3.76 9.79
C PHE A 112 -2.84 3.21 10.77
N PRO A 113 -3.26 2.76 11.97
CA PRO A 113 -2.34 2.45 13.08
C PRO A 113 -1.41 1.26 12.81
N TYR A 114 -1.77 0.36 11.90
CA TYR A 114 -0.96 -0.82 11.56
C TYR A 114 -0.33 -0.75 10.16
N GLU A 115 -0.27 0.44 9.56
CA GLU A 115 0.45 0.65 8.29
C GLU A 115 1.94 0.28 8.45
N VAL A 116 2.50 -0.36 7.42
CA VAL A 116 3.87 -0.87 7.38
C VAL A 116 4.90 0.27 7.48
N MET A 117 4.60 1.43 6.88
CA MET A 117 5.47 2.60 6.91
C MET A 117 4.67 3.89 7.18
N GLU A 118 4.49 4.23 8.46
CA GLU A 118 3.90 5.51 8.86
C GLU A 118 4.97 6.61 8.98
N HIS A 119 4.65 7.82 8.49
CA HIS A 119 5.44 9.02 8.72
C HIS A 119 4.66 10.05 9.52
N SER A 120 5.30 10.67 10.52
CA SER A 120 4.66 11.75 11.27
C SER A 120 4.25 12.93 10.37
N PRO A 121 3.20 13.70 10.70
CA PRO A 121 2.81 14.89 9.94
C PRO A 121 3.95 15.89 9.76
N ARG A 122 4.88 15.99 10.72
CA ARG A 122 6.07 16.85 10.61
C ARG A 122 7.00 16.41 9.50
N VAL A 123 7.21 15.10 9.34
CA VAL A 123 8.01 14.52 8.26
C VAL A 123 7.29 14.66 6.93
N LEU A 124 5.99 14.39 6.88
CA LEU A 124 5.20 14.57 5.65
C LEU A 124 5.30 16.01 5.12
N ARG A 125 5.26 17.02 5.98
CA ARG A 125 5.38 18.44 5.61
C ARG A 125 6.73 18.82 5.01
N THR A 126 7.79 18.02 5.12
CA THR A 126 9.06 18.31 4.44
C THR A 126 8.97 18.10 2.92
N ARG A 127 8.03 17.27 2.47
CA ARG A 127 7.78 16.98 1.05
C ARG A 127 6.45 17.56 0.56
N PHE A 128 5.38 17.38 1.33
CA PHE A 128 4.03 17.84 1.02
C PHE A 128 3.80 19.21 1.68
N VAL A 129 4.22 20.28 1.02
CA VAL A 129 4.25 21.62 1.63
C VAL A 129 2.85 22.18 1.90
N ASN A 130 1.85 21.71 1.15
CA ASN A 130 0.44 22.04 1.33
C ASN A 130 -0.35 20.85 1.90
N LEU A 131 0.19 20.20 2.94
CA LEU A 131 -0.52 19.18 3.70
C LEU A 131 -1.63 19.82 4.53
N LEU A 132 -2.87 19.66 4.08
CA LEU A 132 -4.07 20.21 4.72
C LEU A 132 -4.43 19.38 5.96
N ARG A 133 -4.46 18.05 5.78
CA ARG A 133 -4.94 17.10 6.78
C ARG A 133 -4.01 15.91 6.93
N ALA A 134 -3.81 15.48 8.17
CA ALA A 134 -3.21 14.20 8.51
C ALA A 134 -4.05 13.55 9.60
N THR A 135 -4.90 12.60 9.21
CA THR A 135 -5.91 11.99 10.08
C THR A 135 -5.36 10.72 10.69
N LYS A 136 -5.39 10.62 12.02
CA LYS A 136 -5.13 9.34 12.68
C LYS A 136 -6.40 8.52 12.74
N MET A 137 -6.40 7.35 12.10
CA MET A 137 -7.52 6.43 12.12
C MET A 137 -7.53 5.62 13.42
N PRO A 138 -8.72 5.26 13.94
CA PRO A 138 -8.83 4.52 15.19
C PRO A 138 -8.40 3.05 15.08
N ARG A 139 -8.41 2.48 13.86
CA ARG A 139 -8.12 1.06 13.57
C ARG A 139 -7.82 0.88 12.07
N GLY A 140 -7.33 -0.31 11.72
CA GLY A 140 -6.98 -0.74 10.36
C GLY A 140 -5.47 -0.69 10.08
N GLY A 141 -5.06 -1.34 9.01
CA GLY A 141 -3.67 -1.45 8.56
C GLY A 141 -3.50 -1.02 7.10
N HIS A 142 -2.73 -1.80 6.37
CA HIS A 142 -2.25 -1.49 5.03
C HIS A 142 -3.36 -1.47 3.97
N PHE A 143 -4.34 -2.36 4.06
CA PHE A 143 -5.42 -2.48 3.07
C PHE A 143 -6.64 -1.64 3.48
N ALA A 144 -6.42 -0.37 3.82
CA ALA A 144 -7.41 0.55 4.39
C ALA A 144 -8.79 0.51 3.74
N ALA A 145 -8.86 0.51 2.41
CA ALA A 145 -10.12 0.49 1.67
C ALA A 145 -10.90 -0.82 1.82
N PHE A 146 -10.19 -1.92 2.02
CA PHE A 146 -10.74 -3.26 2.14
C PHE A 146 -11.07 -3.61 3.59
N GLU A 147 -10.24 -3.16 4.53
CA GLU A 147 -10.41 -3.40 5.97
C GLU A 147 -11.45 -2.49 6.62
N GLU A 148 -11.45 -1.21 6.25
CA GLU A 148 -12.24 -0.17 6.90
C GLU A 148 -12.81 0.82 5.85
N PRO A 149 -13.65 0.32 4.92
CA PRO A 149 -14.12 1.09 3.77
C PRO A 149 -14.80 2.41 4.18
N GLU A 150 -15.62 2.37 5.23
CA GLU A 150 -16.31 3.57 5.72
C GLU A 150 -15.35 4.60 6.33
N LEU A 151 -14.31 4.15 7.06
CA LEU A 151 -13.33 5.08 7.65
C LEU A 151 -12.54 5.78 6.55
N LEU A 152 -12.08 5.05 5.54
CA LEU A 152 -11.35 5.62 4.42
C LEU A 152 -12.25 6.54 3.58
N ALA A 153 -13.46 6.10 3.22
CA ALA A 153 -14.38 6.87 2.39
C ALA A 153 -14.75 8.20 3.05
N ASN A 154 -15.05 8.20 4.35
CA ASN A 154 -15.38 9.42 5.09
C ASN A 154 -14.20 10.39 5.13
N ASP A 155 -12.96 9.91 5.27
CA ASP A 155 -11.77 10.77 5.25
C ASP A 155 -11.47 11.34 3.86
N ILE A 156 -11.73 10.56 2.79
CA ILE A 156 -11.65 11.05 1.41
C ILE A 156 -12.63 12.21 1.19
N TRP A 157 -13.90 12.05 1.59
CA TRP A 157 -14.91 13.11 1.44
C TRP A 157 -14.52 14.37 2.23
N ALA A 158 -14.13 14.21 3.50
CA ALA A 158 -13.67 15.34 4.31
C ALA A 158 -12.43 16.03 3.71
N SER A 159 -11.52 15.26 3.12
CA SER A 159 -10.32 15.79 2.46
C SER A 159 -10.67 16.57 1.19
N ILE A 160 -11.61 16.08 0.38
CA ILE A 160 -12.08 16.78 -0.83
C ILE A 160 -12.71 18.12 -0.46
N ASP A 161 -13.57 18.18 0.56
CA ASP A 161 -14.20 19.42 1.03
C ASP A 161 -13.14 20.47 1.44
N GLU A 162 -12.09 20.04 2.13
CA GLU A 162 -10.98 20.92 2.53
C GLU A 162 -10.16 21.40 1.34
N MET A 163 -9.90 20.51 0.37
CA MET A 163 -9.21 20.85 -0.89
C MET A 163 -10.02 21.83 -1.74
N GLU A 164 -11.35 21.68 -1.83
CA GLU A 164 -12.21 22.64 -2.52
C GLU A 164 -12.19 24.02 -1.85
N THR A 165 -12.22 24.03 -0.51
CA THR A 165 -12.12 25.28 0.27
C THR A 165 -10.76 25.96 0.07
N TRP A 166 -9.68 25.18 0.07
CA TRP A 166 -8.34 25.66 -0.24
C TRP A 166 -8.26 26.25 -1.65
N ASN A 167 -8.83 25.58 -2.65
CA ASN A 167 -8.83 26.05 -4.04
C ASN A 167 -9.56 27.39 -4.21
N LYS A 168 -10.71 27.58 -3.54
CA LYS A 168 -11.46 28.86 -3.56
C LYS A 168 -10.67 30.05 -3.02
N THR A 169 -9.67 29.80 -2.17
CA THR A 169 -8.84 30.84 -1.54
C THR A 169 -7.50 31.03 -2.22
N HIS A 170 -6.97 30.00 -2.90
CA HIS A 170 -5.62 29.99 -3.48
C HIS A 170 -5.58 30.10 -5.02
N ASN A 171 -6.70 29.89 -5.72
CA ASN A 171 -6.81 30.03 -7.17
C ASN A 171 -7.57 31.28 -7.64
N LYS A 172 -7.63 32.35 -6.84
CA LYS A 172 -8.38 33.59 -7.17
C LYS A 172 -7.84 34.40 -8.38
N TYR A 173 -6.80 33.92 -9.06
CA TYR A 173 -6.14 34.60 -10.18
C TYR A 173 -5.87 33.70 -11.39
N LEU A 174 -6.59 32.58 -11.50
CA LEU A 174 -6.83 31.88 -12.78
C LEU A 174 -8.27 32.16 -13.21
#